data_AF-A0A1Y2ALJ3-F1
#
_entry.id   AF-A0A1Y2ALJ3-F1
#
_cell.length_a   1.000
_cell.length_b   1.000
_cell.length_c   1.000
_cell.angle_alpha   90.00
_cell.angle_beta   90.00
_cell.angle_gamma   90.00
#
_symmetry.space_group_name_H-M   'P 1'
#
loop_
_entity.id
_entity.type
_entity.pdbx_description
1 polymer ?
#
loop_
_entity_poly.entity_id
_entity_poly.type
_entity_poly.pdbx_seq_one_letter_code
_entity_poly.pdbx_strand_id
1 'polypeptide(L)' 'MIEEVENNNVVKTKRKRSSKACDVCHKKKIKCDGNNPCSNCIDSKIPCVYSPRTKKRGPRAGYIGIIEKKLRDMES' A
#
# COMPACT_ATOMS: atom_id res chain seq x y z
N MET A 1 10.87 16.52 46.52
CA MET A 1 11.46 15.37 45.79
C MET A 1 10.36 14.91 44.86
N ILE A 2 10.48 15.28 43.59
CA ILE A 2 9.40 15.23 42.60
C ILE A 2 9.19 13.77 42.17
N GLU A 3 7.92 13.37 42.12
CA GLU A 3 7.40 12.07 41.70
C GLU A 3 7.74 11.79 40.23
N GLU A 4 8.27 10.60 39.92
CA GLU A 4 8.27 10.07 38.55
C GLU A 4 7.61 8.69 38.52
N VAL A 5 6.43 8.68 37.90
CA VAL A 5 5.53 7.55 37.71
C VAL A 5 6.00 6.74 36.51
N GLU A 6 6.56 5.55 36.72
CA GLU A 6 6.99 4.69 35.62
C GLU A 6 5.88 3.68 35.23
N ASN A 7 4.96 4.15 34.39
CA ASN A 7 3.89 3.31 33.81
C ASN A 7 4.36 2.60 32.53
N ASN A 8 5.06 1.48 32.71
CA ASN A 8 5.49 0.60 31.62
C ASN A 8 4.39 -0.38 31.17
N ASN A 9 3.29 0.15 30.62
CA ASN A 9 2.28 -0.69 29.95
C ASN A 9 2.64 -0.89 28.47
N VAL A 10 3.60 -1.79 28.22
CA VAL A 10 3.93 -2.24 26.86
C VAL A 10 2.82 -3.17 26.39
N VAL A 11 1.73 -2.58 25.90
CA VAL A 11 0.71 -3.29 25.13
C VAL A 11 1.39 -3.87 23.89
N LYS A 12 1.80 -5.14 23.96
CA LYS A 12 2.25 -5.92 22.80
C LYS A 12 1.04 -6.16 21.90
N THR A 13 0.61 -5.13 21.18
CA THR A 13 -0.32 -5.26 20.06
C THR A 13 0.29 -6.29 19.11
N LYS A 14 -0.40 -7.43 18.93
CA LYS A 14 -0.07 -8.43 17.90
C LYS A 14 0.22 -7.66 16.62
N ARG A 15 1.45 -7.74 16.12
CA ARG A 15 1.88 -6.99 14.92
C ARG A 15 0.93 -7.34 13.79
N LYS A 16 -0.03 -6.44 13.51
CA LYS A 16 -0.98 -6.61 12.41
C LYS A 16 -0.13 -6.76 11.16
N ARG A 17 -0.23 -7.91 10.49
CA ARG A 17 0.47 -8.13 9.23
C ARG A 17 0.09 -7.00 8.29
N SER A 18 1.07 -6.20 7.89
CA SER A 18 0.85 -5.12 6.96
C SER A 18 0.36 -5.74 5.64
N SER A 19 -0.87 -5.44 5.25
CA SER A 19 -1.42 -5.93 3.97
C SER A 19 -0.72 -5.27 2.78
N LYS A 20 -0.04 -4.16 3.02
CA LYS A 20 0.63 -3.33 2.00
C LYS A 20 1.92 -2.76 2.57
N ALA A 21 3.00 -2.83 1.79
CA ALA A 21 4.23 -2.09 2.07
C ALA A 21 4.06 -0.61 1.69
N CYS A 22 4.76 0.29 2.41
CA CYS A 22 4.87 1.69 1.98
C CYS A 22 5.59 1.77 0.62
N ASP A 23 5.49 2.90 -0.06
CA ASP A 23 6.05 3.09 -1.40
C ASP A 23 7.56 2.93 -1.41
N VAL A 24 8.24 3.39 -0.35
CA VAL A 24 9.70 3.27 -0.20
C VAL A 24 10.12 1.81 -0.08
N CYS A 25 9.52 1.06 0.86
CA CYS A 25 9.84 -0.35 1.06
C CYS A 25 9.43 -1.19 -0.14
N HIS A 26 8.31 -0.87 -0.79
CA HIS A 26 7.90 -1.52 -2.03
C HIS A 26 8.89 -1.25 -3.16
N LYS A 27 9.34 -0.01 -3.36
CA LYS A 27 10.32 0.35 -4.40
C LYS A 27 11.68 -0.30 -4.14
N LYS A 28 12.10 -0.35 -2.88
CA LYS A 28 13.35 -1.02 -2.43
C LYS A 28 13.23 -2.54 -2.37
N LYS A 29 12.04 -3.12 -2.57
CA LYS A 29 11.74 -4.57 -2.44
C LYS A 29 12.16 -5.17 -1.09
N ILE A 30 12.04 -4.39 -0.02
CA ILE A 30 12.36 -4.81 1.35
C ILE A 30 11.09 -5.00 2.18
N LYS A 31 11.21 -5.73 3.29
CA LYS A 31 10.11 -5.96 4.21
C LYS A 31 9.65 -4.64 4.84
N CYS A 32 8.35 -4.40 4.85
CA CYS A 32 7.74 -3.24 5.47
C CYS A 32 6.97 -3.66 6.73
N ASP A 33 7.30 -3.04 7.86
CA ASP A 33 6.65 -3.32 9.15
C ASP A 33 5.19 -2.83 9.20
N GLY A 34 4.77 -1.99 8.24
CA GLY A 34 3.40 -1.47 8.17
C GLY A 34 3.08 -0.35 9.14
N ASN A 35 4.04 0.02 9.99
CA ASN A 35 3.93 1.21 10.83
C ASN A 35 3.94 2.47 9.95
N ASN A 36 3.43 3.59 10.47
CA ASN A 36 3.43 4.87 9.80
C ASN A 36 3.97 5.95 10.74
N PRO A 37 5.26 6.34 10.60
CA PRO A 37 6.25 5.89 9.62
C PRO A 37 6.79 4.46 9.87
N CYS A 38 7.21 3.78 8.80
CA CYS A 38 7.79 2.43 8.90
C CYS A 38 9.20 2.48 9.52
N SER A 39 9.67 1.46 10.24
CA SER A 39 10.99 1.47 10.90
C SER A 39 12.11 1.78 9.90
N ASN A 40 12.12 1.09 8.75
CA ASN A 40 13.10 1.34 7.71
C ASN A 40 13.04 2.78 7.13
N CYS A 41 11.86 3.39 7.14
CA CYS A 41 11.64 4.75 6.66
C CYS A 41 12.21 5.77 7.67
N ILE A 42 12.05 5.49 8.97
CA ILE A 42 12.63 6.26 10.07
C ILE A 42 14.16 6.19 9.98
N ASP A 43 14.72 4.99 9.86
CA ASP A 43 16.18 4.78 9.79
C ASP A 43 16.79 5.45 8.56
N SER A 44 16.10 5.37 7.42
CA SER A 44 16.54 6.02 6.18
C SER A 44 16.28 7.53 6.18
N LYS A 45 15.52 8.08 7.14
CA LYS A 45 15.01 9.46 7.15
C LYS A 45 14.30 9.86 5.85
N ILE A 46 13.55 8.93 5.27
CA ILE A 46 12.79 9.13 4.01
C ILE A 46 11.30 9.22 4.34
N PRO A 47 10.53 10.09 3.65
CA PRO A 47 9.08 10.14 3.81
C PRO A 47 8.42 8.78 3.57
N CYS A 48 7.73 8.27 4.59
CA CYS A 48 6.94 7.04 4.53
C CYS A 48 5.57 7.36 3.95
N VAL A 49 5.38 7.06 2.66
CA VAL A 49 4.10 7.28 1.96
C VAL A 49 3.48 5.95 1.59
N TYR A 50 2.16 5.85 1.74
CA TYR A 50 1.36 4.71 1.27
C TYR A 50 0.43 5.18 0.15
N SER A 51 0.97 5.48 -1.02
CA SER A 51 0.18 6.00 -2.14
C SER A 51 -0.88 4.98 -2.57
N PRO A 52 -2.15 5.38 -2.73
CA PRO A 52 -3.15 4.52 -3.33
C PRO A 52 -2.70 4.20 -4.76
N ARG A 53 -2.46 2.92 -5.05
CA ARG A 53 -2.15 2.52 -6.44
C ARG A 53 -3.39 2.82 -7.26
N THR A 54 -3.29 3.83 -8.13
CA THR A 54 -4.30 4.07 -9.13
C THR A 54 -4.37 2.81 -9.99
N LYS A 55 -5.51 2.12 -9.98
CA LYS A 55 -5.75 0.98 -10.86
C LYS A 55 -5.91 1.54 -12.27
N LYS A 56 -4.82 1.87 -12.95
CA LYS A 56 -4.82 2.01 -14.41
C LYS A 56 -4.86 0.61 -15.03
N ARG A 57 -5.92 -0.15 -14.74
CA ARG A 57 -6.27 -1.26 -15.61
C ARG A 57 -7.04 -0.62 -16.74
N GLY A 58 -6.54 -0.80 -17.96
CA GLY A 58 -7.27 -0.41 -19.17
C GLY A 58 -8.64 -1.10 -19.24
N PRO A 59 -9.41 -0.86 -20.31
CA PRO A 59 -10.68 -1.53 -20.54
C PRO A 59 -10.52 -3.04 -20.28
N ARG A 60 -11.50 -3.64 -19.59
CA ARG A 60 -11.46 -5.07 -19.24
C ARG A 60 -11.13 -5.88 -20.50
N ALA A 61 -10.20 -6.82 -20.40
CA ALA A 61 -9.95 -7.78 -21.47
C ALA A 61 -11.30 -8.40 -21.87
N GLY A 62 -11.72 -8.17 -23.13
CA GLY A 62 -13.04 -8.56 -23.65
C GLY A 62 -13.97 -7.40 -24.01
N TYR A 63 -13.82 -6.21 -23.41
CA TYR A 63 -14.65 -5.05 -23.79
C TYR A 63 -14.39 -4.62 -25.25
N ILE A 64 -13.11 -4.63 -25.66
CA ILE A 64 -12.70 -4.30 -27.03
C ILE A 64 -13.32 -5.29 -28.03
N GLY A 65 -13.30 -6.60 -27.73
CA GLY A 65 -13.89 -7.61 -28.61
C GLY A 65 -15.41 -7.49 -28.79
N ILE A 66 -16.14 -6.99 -27.78
CA ILE A 66 -17.57 -6.72 -27.90
C ILE A 66 -17.83 -5.51 -28.80
N ILE A 67 -17.01 -4.47 -28.68
CA ILE A 67 -17.09 -3.28 -29.53
C ILE A 67 -16.79 -3.67 -30.99
N GLU A 68 -15.74 -4.45 -31.23
CA GLU A 68 -15.38 -4.95 -32.56
C GLU A 68 -16.49 -5.80 -33.19
N LYS A 69 -17.15 -6.66 -32.40
CA LYS A 69 -18.28 -7.45 -32.88
C LYS A 69 -19.46 -6.58 -33.29
N LYS A 70 -19.83 -5.60 -32.45
CA LYS A 70 -20.94 -4.69 -32.76
C LYS A 70 -20.70 -3.83 -33.98
N LEU A 71 -19.46 -3.36 -34.18
CA LEU A 71 -19.09 -2.62 -35.39
C LEU A 71 -19.35 -3.47 -36.64
N ARG A 72 -18.87 -4.71 -36.63
CA ARG A 72 -19.06 -5.67 -37.73
C ARG A 72 -20.54 -5.95 -38.04
N ASP A 73 -21.36 -6.10 -37.02
CA ASP A 73 -22.78 -6.41 -37.18
C ASP A 73 -23.60 -5.22 -37.74
N MET A 74 -23.14 -3.97 -37.58
CA MET A 74 -23.80 -2.77 -38.13
C MET A 74 -23.25 -2.31 -39.48
N GLU A 75 -22.02 -2.70 -39.82
CA GLU A 75 -21.39 -2.41 -41.13
C GLU A 75 -21.89 -3.37 -42.23
N SER A 76 -22.76 -4.32 -41.88
CA SER A 76 -23.39 -5.31 -42.77
C SER A 76 -24.76 -4.89 -43.25
#